data_AF-A0A1A6GUK5-F1
#
_entry.id   AF-A0A1A6GUK5-F1
#
_cell.length_a   1.000
_cell.length_b   1.000
_cell.length_c   1.000
_cell.angle_alpha   90.00
_cell.angle_beta   90.00
_cell.angle_gamma   90.00
#
_symmetry.space_group_name_H-M   'P 1'
#
loop_
_entity.id
_entity.type
_entity.pdbx_description
1 polymer ?
#
loop_
_entity_poly.entity_id
_entity_poly.type
_entity_poly.pdbx_seq_one_letter_code
_entity_poly.pdbx_strand_id
1 'polypeptide(L)'
;MVRRRFEGQILMPNIGYGGNKKTKHMLPSGFRKFLVHNVKELEVLLMCNKSYCAEIAHNVSSKNRKAIVERVALLAIRVTNPNARLRSKENEWSTLPGSQARGFSCIHSSVFRMGLKRR
;
A
#
# COMPACT_ATOMS: atom_id res chain seq x y z
N MET A 1 -39.62 -9.23 -4.16
CA MET A 1 -40.30 -8.86 -2.90
C MET A 1 -39.38 -8.14 -1.90
N VAL A 2 -38.41 -7.32 -2.32
CA VAL A 2 -37.55 -6.55 -1.40
C VAL A 2 -38.21 -5.24 -0.94
N ARG A 3 -38.97 -4.60 -1.84
CA ARG A 3 -39.67 -3.34 -1.58
C ARG A 3 -40.66 -3.40 -0.40
N ARG A 4 -41.23 -4.58 -0.13
CA ARG A 4 -42.19 -4.81 0.98
C ARG A 4 -41.52 -5.03 2.35
N ARG A 5 -40.18 -5.14 2.40
CA ARG A 5 -39.39 -5.31 3.64
C ARG A 5 -39.84 -6.52 4.49
N PHE A 6 -39.96 -7.68 3.85
CA PHE A 6 -40.20 -8.92 4.58
C PHE A 6 -38.93 -9.37 5.32
N GLU A 7 -39.10 -9.98 6.50
CA GLU A 7 -38.02 -10.57 7.28
C GLU A 7 -37.27 -11.65 6.49
N GLY A 8 -35.96 -11.78 6.72
CA GLY A 8 -35.09 -12.73 6.01
C GLY A 8 -34.69 -12.33 4.59
N GLN A 9 -35.16 -11.19 4.07
CA GLN A 9 -34.72 -10.61 2.80
C GLN A 9 -33.60 -9.58 3.01
N ILE A 10 -32.83 -9.27 1.96
CA ILE A 10 -31.79 -8.24 2.01
C ILE A 10 -32.39 -6.88 2.44
N LEU A 11 -31.75 -6.23 3.41
CA LEU A 11 -32.20 -4.93 3.91
C LEU A 11 -31.98 -3.85 2.85
N MET A 12 -32.96 -2.95 2.70
CA MET A 12 -32.81 -1.81 1.81
C MET A 12 -31.94 -0.72 2.47
N PRO A 13 -31.05 -0.05 1.71
CA PRO A 13 -30.25 1.02 2.25
C PRO A 13 -31.14 2.19 2.72
N ASN A 14 -30.92 2.61 3.95
CA ASN A 14 -31.54 3.76 4.60
C ASN A 14 -30.45 4.74 5.10
N ILE A 15 -30.88 5.92 5.56
CA ILE A 15 -29.98 6.96 6.08
C ILE A 15 -29.25 6.48 7.36
N GLY A 16 -29.84 5.56 8.12
CA GLY A 16 -29.27 4.99 9.35
C GLY A 16 -28.00 4.18 9.17
N TYR A 17 -27.70 3.68 7.96
CA TYR A 17 -26.41 3.06 7.65
C TYR A 17 -25.26 4.07 7.46
N GLY A 18 -25.56 5.37 7.46
CA GLY A 18 -24.55 6.41 7.28
C GLY A 18 -23.51 6.42 8.41
N GLY A 19 -22.23 6.32 8.06
CA GLY A 19 -21.13 6.44 9.02
C GLY A 19 -21.00 7.86 9.59
N ASN A 20 -20.32 7.98 10.74
CA ASN A 20 -20.04 9.26 11.39
C ASN A 20 -19.33 10.24 10.43
N LYS A 21 -19.74 11.52 10.42
CA LYS A 21 -19.16 12.57 9.57
C LYS A 21 -17.65 12.70 9.69
N LYS A 22 -17.09 12.47 10.90
CA LYS A 22 -15.64 12.53 11.14
C LYS A 22 -14.88 11.40 10.45
N THR A 23 -15.46 10.20 10.44
CA THR A 23 -14.83 8.98 9.92
C THR A 23 -15.21 8.66 8.47
N LYS A 24 -16.21 9.35 7.93
CA LYS A 24 -16.61 9.24 6.53
C LYS A 24 -15.40 9.51 5.62
N HIS A 25 -15.17 8.61 4.67
CA HIS A 25 -14.08 8.66 3.68
C HIS A 25 -12.66 8.49 4.23
N MET A 26 -12.49 8.04 5.47
CA MET A 26 -11.17 7.65 5.98
C MET A 26 -10.81 6.23 5.54
N LEU A 27 -9.52 6.00 5.27
CA LEU A 27 -8.95 4.67 5.08
C LEU A 27 -8.80 3.98 6.44
N PRO A 28 -8.71 2.63 6.47
CA PRO A 28 -8.40 1.89 7.69
C PRO A 28 -7.05 2.26 8.30
N SER A 29 -6.14 2.86 7.50
CA SER A 29 -4.87 3.41 7.98
C SER A 29 -5.00 4.71 8.78
N GLY A 30 -6.21 5.29 8.88
CA GLY A 30 -6.49 6.54 9.58
C GLY A 30 -6.33 7.81 8.73
N PHE A 31 -5.94 7.68 7.45
CA PHE A 31 -5.75 8.82 6.55
C PHE A 31 -6.94 8.99 5.60
N ARG A 32 -7.14 10.21 5.10
CA ARG A 32 -8.01 10.47 3.95
C ARG A 32 -7.19 10.42 2.67
N LYS A 33 -7.68 9.70 1.67
CA LYS A 33 -7.00 9.64 0.38
C LYS A 33 -7.19 10.94 -0.41
N PHE A 34 -6.10 11.41 -1.01
CA PHE A 34 -6.09 12.50 -1.97
C PHE A 34 -5.53 11.99 -3.28
N LEU A 35 -6.29 12.12 -4.36
CA LEU A 35 -5.90 11.62 -5.67
C LEU A 35 -5.00 12.65 -6.36
N VAL A 36 -3.79 12.23 -6.75
CA VAL A 36 -2.75 13.10 -7.30
C VAL A 36 -2.46 12.72 -8.75
N HIS A 37 -2.46 13.72 -9.63
CA HIS A 37 -2.08 13.59 -11.04
C HIS A 37 -0.67 14.10 -11.31
N ASN A 38 -0.26 15.16 -10.62
CA ASN A 38 0.97 15.90 -10.92
C ASN A 38 1.82 16.17 -9.67
N VAL A 39 3.10 16.50 -9.88
CA VAL A 39 4.03 16.84 -8.80
C VAL A 39 3.59 18.10 -8.03
N LYS A 40 3.00 19.09 -8.72
CA LYS A 40 2.52 20.34 -8.11
C LYS A 40 1.39 20.10 -7.10
N GLU A 41 0.55 19.10 -7.33
CA GLU A 41 -0.57 18.76 -6.44
C GLU A 41 -0.09 18.16 -5.11
N LEU A 42 1.15 17.66 -5.04
CA LEU A 42 1.77 17.22 -3.79
C LEU A 42 2.05 18.38 -2.85
N GLU A 43 2.24 19.60 -3.38
CA GLU A 43 2.55 20.77 -2.55
C GLU A 43 1.35 21.20 -1.71
N VAL A 44 0.14 20.97 -2.20
CA VAL A 44 -1.11 21.17 -1.43
C VAL A 44 -1.14 20.30 -0.17
N LEU A 45 -0.48 19.15 -0.21
CA LEU A 45 -0.47 18.20 0.91
C LEU A 45 0.56 18.55 1.98
N LEU A 46 1.53 19.46 1.73
CA LEU A 46 2.65 19.79 2.64
C LEU A 46 2.24 20.00 4.10
N MET A 47 1.16 20.74 4.32
CA MET A 47 0.68 21.05 5.68
C MET A 47 -0.20 19.95 6.27
N CYS A 48 -0.73 19.09 5.40
CA CYS A 48 -1.79 18.11 5.68
C CYS A 48 -1.27 16.66 5.76
N ASN A 49 0.05 16.45 5.82
CA ASN A 49 0.70 15.13 5.77
C ASN A 49 0.19 14.13 6.83
N LYS A 50 -0.28 14.61 8.00
CA LYS A 50 -0.79 13.75 9.09
C LYS A 50 -2.21 13.23 8.85
N SER A 51 -3.00 13.95 8.08
CA SER A 51 -4.43 13.64 7.88
C SER A 51 -4.69 13.02 6.51
N TYR A 52 -3.81 13.29 5.53
CA TYR A 52 -3.99 12.88 4.14
C TYR A 52 -2.87 11.99 3.64
N CYS A 53 -3.24 11.06 2.77
CA CYS A 53 -2.34 10.16 2.05
C CYS A 53 -2.54 10.40 0.55
N ALA A 54 -1.46 10.39 -0.22
CA ALA A 54 -1.54 10.56 -1.66
C ALA A 54 -1.81 9.23 -2.38
N GLU A 55 -2.75 9.23 -3.32
CA GLU A 55 -2.98 8.12 -4.25
C GLU A 55 -2.63 8.57 -5.66
N ILE A 56 -1.69 7.89 -6.31
CA ILE A 56 -1.29 8.28 -7.66
C ILE A 56 -2.33 7.79 -8.66
N ALA A 57 -2.93 8.73 -9.41
CA ALA A 57 -4.01 8.47 -10.34
C ALA A 57 -3.64 7.47 -11.43
N HIS A 58 -4.61 6.65 -11.86
CA HIS A 58 -4.38 5.60 -12.86
C HIS A 58 -3.90 6.12 -14.22
N ASN A 59 -4.18 7.37 -14.58
CA ASN A 59 -3.74 7.96 -15.85
C ASN A 59 -2.24 8.30 -15.89
N VAL A 60 -1.57 8.42 -14.74
CA VAL A 60 -0.16 8.85 -14.68
C VAL A 60 0.76 7.77 -15.25
N SER A 61 1.62 8.18 -16.19
CA SER A 61 2.64 7.34 -16.82
C SER A 61 3.71 6.90 -15.83
N SER A 62 4.46 5.84 -16.15
CA SER A 62 5.52 5.32 -15.28
C SER A 62 6.66 6.32 -15.05
N LYS A 63 6.98 7.17 -16.04
CA LYS A 63 8.00 8.22 -15.93
C LYS A 63 7.61 9.27 -14.88
N ASN A 64 6.39 9.79 -14.97
CA ASN A 64 5.90 10.81 -14.04
C ASN A 64 5.67 10.24 -12.64
N ARG A 65 5.33 8.94 -12.53
CA ARG A 65 5.23 8.23 -11.25
C ARG A 65 6.54 8.21 -10.48
N LYS A 66 7.70 8.04 -11.15
CA LYS A 66 9.02 8.12 -10.49
C LYS A 66 9.25 9.50 -9.86
N ALA A 67 9.04 10.56 -10.63
CA ALA A 67 9.18 11.94 -10.14
C ALA A 67 8.23 12.25 -8.96
N ILE A 68 7.00 11.73 -9.00
CA ILE A 68 6.05 11.86 -7.89
C ILE A 68 6.55 11.13 -6.66
N VAL A 69 7.02 9.88 -6.79
CA VAL A 69 7.52 9.08 -5.65
C VAL A 69 8.77 9.73 -5.04
N GLU A 70 9.71 10.20 -5.86
CA GLU A 70 10.89 10.93 -5.41
C GLU A 70 10.50 12.21 -4.64
N ARG A 71 9.57 13.00 -5.18
CA ARG A 71 9.10 14.21 -4.49
C ARG A 71 8.36 13.91 -3.20
N VAL A 72 7.51 12.88 -3.18
CA VAL A 72 6.78 12.42 -1.99
C VAL A 72 7.75 12.04 -0.88
N ALA A 73 8.84 11.34 -1.21
CA ALA A 73 9.84 10.92 -0.23
C ALA A 73 10.50 12.13 0.45
N LEU A 74 10.79 13.19 -0.31
CA LEU A 74 11.33 14.44 0.24
C LEU A 74 10.34 15.14 1.19
N LEU A 75 9.04 15.08 0.88
CA LEU A 75 7.98 15.74 1.65
C LEU A 75 7.45 14.89 2.82
N ALA A 76 7.97 13.67 2.99
CA ALA A 76 7.51 12.70 3.99
C ALA A 76 5.99 12.43 3.96
N ILE A 77 5.40 12.46 2.76
CA ILE A 77 3.98 12.13 2.54
C ILE A 77 3.84 10.61 2.39
N ARG A 78 2.80 10.02 3.00
CA ARG A 78 2.47 8.61 2.75
C ARG A 78 1.75 8.48 1.41
N VAL A 79 2.11 7.45 0.64
CA VAL A 79 1.44 7.08 -0.62
C VAL A 79 0.85 5.68 -0.50
N THR A 80 -0.36 5.47 -1.03
CA THR A 80 -1.02 4.15 -0.99
C THR A 80 -0.46 3.16 -2.02
N ASN A 81 -0.01 3.65 -3.18
CA ASN A 81 0.44 2.84 -4.31
C ASN A 81 1.85 3.23 -4.81
N PRO A 82 2.91 3.10 -3.98
CA PRO A 82 4.26 3.57 -4.35
C PRO A 82 4.88 2.80 -5.52
N ASN A 83 4.68 1.48 -5.58
CA ASN A 83 5.35 0.61 -6.56
C ASN A 83 4.55 0.40 -7.86
N ALA A 84 3.44 1.12 -8.04
CA ALA A 84 2.54 0.89 -9.17
C ALA A 84 3.21 1.26 -10.51
N ARG A 85 3.24 0.30 -11.46
CA ARG A 85 3.83 0.41 -12.82
C ARG A 85 5.35 0.68 -12.85
N LEU A 86 6.03 0.64 -11.72
CA LEU A 86 7.48 0.69 -11.66
C LEU A 86 8.00 -0.75 -11.70
N ARG A 87 8.31 -1.27 -12.90
CA ARG A 87 9.09 -2.51 -13.02
C ARG A 87 10.57 -2.17 -12.79
N SER A 88 11.10 -2.57 -11.64
CA SER A 88 12.52 -2.58 -11.36
C SER A 88 13.12 -3.88 -11.93
N LYS A 89 14.18 -3.77 -12.73
CA LYS A 89 15.10 -4.89 -12.95
C LYS A 89 16.17 -4.98 -11.84
N GLU A 90 16.11 -4.12 -10.81
CA GLU A 90 17.19 -3.92 -9.83
C GLU A 90 16.67 -3.59 -8.41
N ASN A 91 15.85 -4.44 -7.80
CA ASN A 91 15.44 -4.24 -6.40
C ASN A 91 15.59 -5.48 -5.49
N GLU A 92 16.24 -6.55 -5.97
CA GLU A 92 16.48 -7.76 -5.17
C GLU A 92 17.73 -7.69 -4.28
N TRP A 93 18.51 -6.59 -4.31
CA TRP A 93 19.77 -6.49 -3.54
C TRP A 93 19.87 -5.36 -2.50
N SER A 94 18.95 -4.39 -2.45
CA SER A 94 19.12 -3.19 -1.59
C SER A 94 18.24 -3.12 -0.34
N THR A 95 17.42 -4.15 -0.04
CA THR A 95 16.54 -4.17 1.15
C THR A 95 16.83 -5.31 2.11
N LEU A 96 18.11 -5.60 2.35
CA LEU A 96 18.52 -6.22 3.62
C LEU A 96 18.88 -5.12 4.63
N PRO A 97 17.99 -4.73 5.55
CA PRO A 97 18.42 -4.07 6.77
C PRO A 97 19.14 -5.12 7.61
N GLY A 98 20.47 -5.15 7.51
CA GLY A 98 21.32 -5.95 8.38
C GLY A 98 21.28 -5.41 9.81
N SER A 99 20.30 -5.85 10.61
CA SER A 99 20.52 -6.08 12.04
C SER A 99 21.11 -7.48 12.19
N GLN A 100 22.43 -7.60 12.05
CA GLN A 100 23.16 -8.77 12.52
C GLN A 100 23.16 -8.77 14.07
N ALA A 101 22.28 -9.56 14.66
CA ALA A 101 22.63 -10.28 15.87
C ALA A 101 23.33 -11.57 15.44
N ARG A 102 24.53 -11.76 15.96
CA ARG A 102 25.51 -12.81 15.62
C ARG A 102 25.06 -14.17 16.14
N GLY A 103 25.41 -15.22 15.41
CA GLY A 103 25.31 -16.60 15.89
C GLY A 103 26.00 -17.56 14.92
N PHE A 104 27.34 -17.61 15.01
CA PHE A 104 28.19 -18.57 14.34
C PHE A 104 27.76 -20.02 14.65
N SER A 105 27.69 -20.86 13.63
CA SER A 105 28.64 -21.98 13.51
C SER A 105 28.55 -22.60 12.12
N CYS A 106 29.71 -22.62 11.50
CA CYS A 106 30.04 -23.42 10.33
C CYS A 106 29.73 -24.90 10.62
N ILE A 107 29.28 -25.64 9.61
CA ILE A 107 30.05 -26.75 9.05
C ILE A 107 29.57 -26.92 7.60
N HIS A 108 30.47 -26.62 6.68
CA HIS A 108 30.45 -27.15 5.34
C HIS A 108 30.93 -28.60 5.44
N SER A 109 30.08 -29.56 5.09
CA SER A 109 30.44 -30.93 4.73
C SER A 109 29.32 -31.39 3.79
N SER A 110 29.45 -31.14 2.49
CA SER A 110 30.01 -32.05 1.50
C SER A 110 29.34 -33.44 1.51
N VAL A 111 29.08 -33.91 0.28
CA VAL A 111 28.88 -35.32 -0.12
C VAL A 111 27.43 -35.81 -0.20
N PHE A 112 27.01 -36.06 -1.45
CA PHE A 112 26.13 -37.17 -1.88
C PHE A 112 24.68 -37.18 -1.36
N ARG A 113 23.69 -37.83 -1.96
CA ARG A 113 23.43 -38.54 -3.22
C ARG A 113 21.98 -39.01 -3.06
N MET A 114 21.21 -38.98 -4.16
CA MET A 114 20.04 -39.82 -4.48
C MET A 114 19.03 -40.17 -3.36
N GLY A 115 17.78 -39.75 -3.59
CA GLY A 115 16.68 -40.69 -3.87
C GLY A 115 16.04 -41.52 -2.72
N LEU A 116 14.76 -41.82 -2.97
CA LEU A 116 13.90 -42.86 -2.37
C LEU A 116 13.22 -42.62 -1.00
N LYS A 117 11.89 -42.43 -1.12
CA LYS A 117 10.79 -43.28 -0.58
C LYS A 117 10.58 -43.45 0.95
N ARG A 118 9.29 -43.28 1.28
CA ARG A 118 8.48 -43.84 2.40
C ARG A 118 8.67 -43.17 3.77
N ARG A 119 7.63 -42.49 4.26
CA ARG A 119 6.46 -43.06 4.94
C ARG A 119 5.32 -42.05 4.92
#